data_AF-A0AAN8QE25-F1
#
_entry.id   AF-A0AAN8QE25-F1
#
_cell.length_a   1.000
_cell.length_b   1.000
_cell.length_c   1.000
_cell.angle_alpha   90.00
_cell.angle_beta   90.00
_cell.angle_gamma   90.00
#
_symmetry.space_group_name_H-M   'P 1'
#
loop_
_entity.id
_entity.type
_entity.pdbx_description
1 polymer ?
#
loop_
_entity_poly.entity_id
_entity_poly.type
_entity_poly.pdbx_seq_one_letter_code
_entity_poly.pdbx_strand_id
1 'polypeptide(L)'
;QDQSSPPATAADQSHQNQSIQTQWCPVCSVHYSCPPETHLSSTLHLFSLSRPAPPPHYCLPPSTPAYQMMLRSGWTPGGGLGPEGEGHKQPVRTVLKRDSRGLGYGPTPRPKVTHFQPKDPQAVRRTGKEGRGERRGRRGMKEQSKREEKDRNWERDFRSSFNTFDP
;
A
#
# COMPACT_ATOMS: atom_id res chain seq x y z
N GLN A 1 -26.07 59.79 48.76
CA GLN A 1 -27.14 58.83 49.10
C GLN A 1 -27.14 57.80 47.98
N ASP A 2 -26.08 56.99 47.85
CA ASP A 2 -25.82 55.78 48.67
C ASP A 2 -26.91 54.74 48.42
N GLN A 3 -26.72 53.48 48.01
CA GLN A 3 -25.63 52.50 47.94
C GLN A 3 -26.19 51.34 47.04
N SER A 4 -25.43 50.64 46.19
CA SER A 4 -24.81 49.31 46.48
C SER A 4 -25.83 48.31 47.10
N SER A 5 -26.15 47.10 46.64
CA SER A 5 -25.50 46.05 45.84
C SER A 5 -26.55 44.94 45.53
N PRO A 6 -26.33 44.02 44.57
CA PRO A 6 -27.11 42.79 44.47
C PRO A 6 -26.65 41.74 45.51
N PRO A 7 -27.55 40.89 46.07
CA PRO A 7 -27.15 39.84 46.98
C PRO A 7 -26.46 38.68 46.24
N ALA A 8 -25.43 38.17 46.91
CA ALA A 8 -24.48 37.20 46.44
C ALA A 8 -25.07 35.81 46.17
N THR A 9 -24.46 35.18 45.19
CA THR A 9 -24.47 33.75 44.86
C THR A 9 -24.18 32.90 46.11
N ALA A 10 -25.17 32.17 46.60
CA ALA A 10 -24.95 31.00 47.44
C ALA A 10 -25.30 29.76 46.60
N ALA A 11 -24.33 29.34 45.77
CA ALA A 11 -24.36 28.02 45.19
C ALA A 11 -24.18 27.02 46.33
N ASP A 12 -25.29 26.38 46.69
CA ASP A 12 -25.41 25.31 47.67
C ASP A 12 -24.44 24.17 47.32
N GLN A 13 -23.27 24.19 47.96
CA GLN A 13 -22.35 23.07 47.92
C GLN A 13 -22.88 22.00 48.87
N SER A 14 -23.75 21.16 48.34
CA SER A 14 -24.08 19.88 48.93
C SER A 14 -22.84 18.98 48.88
N HIS A 15 -21.96 19.15 49.88
CA HIS A 15 -20.94 18.19 50.25
C HIS A 15 -21.64 16.92 50.75
N GLN A 16 -22.05 16.09 49.81
CA GLN A 16 -22.50 14.73 50.08
C GLN A 16 -21.31 13.95 50.63
N ASN A 17 -21.29 13.80 51.95
CA ASN A 17 -20.46 12.90 52.72
C ASN A 17 -20.82 11.46 52.34
N GLN A 18 -20.37 11.03 51.16
CA GLN A 18 -20.44 9.64 50.73
C GLN A 18 -19.20 8.96 51.27
N SER A 19 -19.39 8.01 52.18
CA SER A 19 -18.35 7.09 52.63
C SER A 19 -17.62 6.53 51.42
N ILE A 20 -16.37 6.95 51.21
CA ILE A 20 -15.59 6.54 50.05
C ILE A 20 -15.22 5.07 50.24
N GLN A 21 -16.03 4.16 49.68
CA GLN A 21 -15.71 2.74 49.68
C GLN A 21 -14.61 2.50 48.64
N THR A 22 -13.39 2.28 49.12
CA THR A 22 -12.24 1.95 48.26
C THR A 22 -12.29 0.48 47.85
N GLN A 23 -12.12 0.22 46.57
CA GLN A 23 -12.07 -1.13 45.99
C GLN A 23 -10.67 -1.43 45.46
N TRP A 24 -10.23 -2.69 45.54
CA TRP A 24 -8.92 -3.13 45.06
C TRP A 24 -9.01 -3.66 43.62
N CYS A 25 -8.07 -3.25 42.77
CA CYS A 25 -7.91 -3.84 41.42
C CYS A 25 -6.68 -4.74 41.35
N PRO A 26 -6.82 -6.04 40.99
CA PRO A 26 -5.67 -6.95 40.85
C PRO A 26 -4.81 -6.65 39.61
N VAL A 27 -5.37 -6.00 38.58
CA VAL A 27 -4.65 -5.65 37.35
C VAL A 27 -3.74 -4.46 37.58
N CYS A 28 -4.26 -3.40 38.19
CA CYS A 28 -3.50 -2.18 38.48
C CYS A 28 -2.63 -2.30 39.72
N SER A 29 -2.98 -3.23 40.63
CA SER A 29 -2.43 -3.30 41.98
C SER A 29 -2.59 -1.98 42.76
N VAL A 30 -3.76 -1.33 42.62
CA VAL A 30 -4.07 -0.03 43.25
C VAL A 30 -5.50 -0.07 43.82
N HIS A 31 -5.70 0.64 44.93
CA HIS A 31 -7.02 0.92 45.49
C HIS A 31 -7.64 2.14 44.81
N TYR A 32 -8.88 2.02 44.35
CA TYR A 32 -9.61 3.09 43.67
C TYR A 32 -10.93 3.42 44.40
N SER A 33 -11.34 4.68 44.30
CA SER A 33 -12.52 5.23 44.97
C SER A 33 -13.70 5.47 44.01
N CYS A 34 -13.45 5.34 42.71
CA CYS A 34 -14.45 5.58 41.67
C CYS A 34 -15.30 4.33 41.42
N PRO A 35 -16.47 4.44 40.77
CA PRO A 35 -17.23 3.28 40.33
C PRO A 35 -16.37 2.36 39.42
N PRO A 36 -16.55 1.03 39.47
CA PRO A 36 -15.73 0.08 38.74
C PRO A 36 -15.67 0.37 37.23
N GLU A 37 -16.79 0.75 36.60
CA GLU A 37 -16.84 1.08 35.16
C GLU A 37 -15.89 2.22 34.76
N THR A 38 -15.77 3.24 35.61
CA THR A 38 -14.86 4.37 35.38
C THR A 38 -13.40 4.00 35.61
N HIS A 39 -13.13 3.07 36.54
CA HIS A 39 -11.81 2.52 36.75
C HIS A 39 -11.39 1.64 35.55
N LEU A 40 -12.26 0.74 35.06
CA LEU A 40 -11.96 -0.19 33.96
C LEU A 40 -11.69 0.53 32.62
N SER A 41 -12.36 1.65 32.38
CA SER A 41 -12.15 2.49 31.19
C SER A 41 -11.00 3.49 31.35
N SER A 42 -10.44 3.65 32.56
CA SER A 42 -9.33 4.56 32.80
C SER A 42 -8.08 4.15 32.04
N THR A 43 -7.31 5.14 31.57
CA THR A 43 -6.07 4.91 30.82
C THR A 43 -5.05 4.10 31.62
N LEU A 44 -4.97 4.31 32.94
CA LEU A 44 -4.09 3.55 33.83
C LEU A 44 -4.46 2.06 33.91
N HIS A 45 -5.75 1.76 33.99
CA HIS A 45 -6.23 0.38 33.99
C HIS A 45 -6.00 -0.29 32.64
N LEU A 46 -6.36 0.40 31.55
CA LEU A 46 -6.14 -0.09 30.18
C LEU A 46 -4.66 -0.36 29.87
N PHE A 47 -3.75 0.46 30.42
CA PHE A 47 -2.30 0.24 30.29
C PHE A 47 -1.83 -0.97 31.10
N SER A 48 -2.32 -1.12 32.34
CA SER A 48 -1.96 -2.24 33.21
C SER A 48 -2.48 -3.59 32.69
N LEU A 49 -3.54 -3.59 31.88
CA LEU A 49 -4.09 -4.80 31.24
C LEU A 49 -3.15 -5.51 30.24
N SER A 50 -1.96 -4.96 29.94
CA SER A 50 -0.90 -5.57 29.10
C SER A 50 -1.44 -6.50 28.00
N ARG A 51 -2.20 -5.93 27.06
CA ARG A 51 -2.83 -6.73 26.01
C ARG A 51 -1.76 -7.35 25.11
N PRO A 52 -1.86 -8.64 24.75
CA PRO A 52 -0.96 -9.22 23.78
C PRO A 52 -1.07 -8.46 22.46
N ALA A 53 0.06 -8.30 21.78
CA ALA A 53 0.09 -7.65 20.48
C ALA A 53 -0.90 -8.35 19.54
N PRO A 54 -1.69 -7.60 18.75
CA PRO A 54 -2.62 -8.20 17.82
C PRO A 54 -1.86 -9.11 16.84
N PRO A 55 -2.44 -10.26 16.45
CA PRO A 55 -1.81 -11.14 15.48
C PRO A 55 -1.50 -10.37 14.19
N PRO A 56 -0.30 -10.55 13.61
CA PRO A 56 0.03 -9.89 12.36
C PRO A 56 -0.92 -10.33 11.23
N HIS A 57 -1.27 -9.38 10.36
CA HIS A 57 -2.19 -9.64 9.25
C HIS A 57 -1.46 -10.35 8.09
N TYR A 58 -1.81 -11.61 7.83
CA TYR A 58 -1.08 -12.48 6.89
C TYR A 58 -1.58 -12.45 5.43
N CYS A 59 -2.57 -11.62 5.09
CA CYS A 59 -3.31 -11.72 3.81
C CYS A 59 -3.86 -13.13 3.52
N LEU A 60 -3.90 -13.98 4.54
CA LEU A 60 -4.30 -15.38 4.54
C LEU A 60 -5.21 -15.56 5.75
N PRO A 61 -6.54 -15.45 5.58
CA PRO A 61 -7.45 -15.58 6.71
C PRO A 61 -7.48 -17.04 7.20
N PRO A 62 -7.76 -17.28 8.49
CA PRO A 62 -7.79 -18.62 9.08
C PRO A 62 -8.77 -19.60 8.42
N SER A 63 -9.77 -19.09 7.69
CA SER A 63 -10.74 -19.89 6.95
C SER A 63 -10.17 -20.55 5.69
N THR A 64 -9.02 -20.09 5.19
CA THR A 64 -8.44 -20.63 3.95
C THR A 64 -7.75 -21.97 4.19
N PRO A 65 -7.84 -22.92 3.22
CA PRO A 65 -7.16 -24.21 3.34
C PRO A 65 -5.64 -24.05 3.45
N ALA A 66 -5.07 -23.04 2.78
CA ALA A 66 -3.63 -22.72 2.87
C ALA A 66 -3.18 -22.44 4.30
N TYR A 67 -3.95 -21.64 5.06
CA TYR A 67 -3.64 -21.35 6.46
C TYR A 67 -3.68 -22.63 7.31
N GLN A 68 -4.71 -23.46 7.12
CA GLN A 68 -4.85 -24.73 7.83
C GLN A 68 -3.71 -25.72 7.48
N MET A 69 -3.27 -25.75 6.23
CA MET A 69 -2.13 -26.56 5.80
C MET A 69 -0.83 -26.12 6.48
N MET A 70 -0.59 -24.81 6.59
CA MET A 70 0.59 -24.29 7.31
C MET A 70 0.58 -24.73 8.78
N LEU A 71 -0.55 -24.57 9.46
CA LEU A 71 -0.72 -25.03 10.85
C LEU A 71 -0.43 -26.54 11.00
N ARG A 72 -0.98 -27.36 10.11
CA ARG A 72 -0.75 -28.82 10.11
C ARG A 72 0.70 -29.19 9.85
N SER A 73 1.46 -28.31 9.19
CA SER A 73 2.89 -28.49 8.91
C SER A 73 3.78 -28.04 10.08
N GLY A 74 3.20 -27.68 11.22
CA GLY A 74 3.92 -27.26 12.43
C GLY A 74 4.27 -25.77 12.48
N TRP A 75 3.75 -24.96 11.57
CA TRP A 75 3.97 -23.51 11.62
C TRP A 75 3.09 -22.85 12.69
N THR A 76 3.68 -21.95 13.49
CA THR A 76 2.99 -21.17 14.52
C THR A 76 2.68 -19.74 14.07
N PRO A 77 1.42 -19.28 14.16
CA PRO A 77 1.08 -17.88 13.89
C PRO A 77 1.85 -16.95 14.83
N GLY A 78 2.42 -15.88 14.27
CA GLY A 78 3.32 -14.94 14.95
C GLY A 78 4.81 -15.27 14.76
N GLY A 79 5.14 -16.51 14.38
CA GLY A 79 6.48 -16.99 14.10
C GLY A 79 6.91 -16.84 12.63
N GLY A 80 8.22 -16.92 12.40
CA GLY A 80 8.78 -17.11 11.07
C GLY A 80 8.68 -18.57 10.62
N LEU A 81 9.04 -18.83 9.36
CA LEU A 81 9.22 -20.20 8.85
C LEU A 81 10.63 -20.70 9.17
N GLY A 82 10.84 -22.02 9.14
CA GLY A 82 12.13 -22.65 9.46
C GLY A 82 12.14 -23.32 10.85
N PRO A 83 13.19 -24.10 11.16
CA PRO A 83 13.24 -24.94 12.36
C PRO A 83 13.10 -24.13 13.66
N GLU A 84 13.80 -23.00 13.74
CA GLU A 84 13.74 -22.08 14.89
C GLU A 84 12.85 -20.85 14.62
N GLY A 85 12.06 -20.87 13.53
CA GLY A 85 11.24 -19.72 13.13
C GLY A 85 12.03 -18.47 12.70
N GLU A 86 13.27 -18.65 12.22
CA GLU A 86 14.18 -17.60 11.77
C GLU A 86 13.73 -16.88 10.49
N GLY A 87 12.81 -17.49 9.74
CA GLY A 87 12.30 -16.96 8.49
C GLY A 87 11.59 -15.62 8.66
N HIS A 88 11.62 -14.81 7.61
CA HIS A 88 11.01 -13.49 7.63
C HIS A 88 9.47 -13.60 7.79
N LYS A 89 8.91 -12.83 8.72
CA LYS A 89 7.47 -12.87 9.07
C LYS A 89 6.58 -12.13 8.07
N GLN A 90 7.13 -11.15 7.37
CA GLN A 90 6.41 -10.29 6.43
C GLN A 90 6.86 -10.61 5.00
N PRO A 91 6.10 -10.28 3.95
CA PRO A 91 6.62 -10.37 2.59
C PRO A 91 7.77 -9.39 2.35
N VAL A 92 8.77 -9.81 1.57
CA VAL A 92 9.86 -8.91 1.16
C VAL A 92 9.32 -7.87 0.18
N ARG A 93 9.60 -6.59 0.44
CA ARG A 93 9.21 -5.49 -0.46
C ARG A 93 10.13 -5.47 -1.68
N THR A 94 9.53 -5.38 -2.86
CA THR A 94 10.26 -5.39 -4.13
C THR A 94 9.96 -4.14 -4.95
N VAL A 95 10.77 -3.88 -5.96
CA VAL A 95 10.54 -2.82 -6.95
C VAL A 95 10.32 -3.47 -8.31
N LEU A 96 9.12 -3.30 -8.88
CA LEU A 96 8.88 -3.71 -10.26
C LEU A 96 9.40 -2.64 -11.23
N LYS A 97 10.50 -2.95 -11.91
CA LYS A 97 11.05 -2.12 -12.98
C LYS A 97 10.17 -2.22 -14.24
N ARG A 98 9.62 -1.09 -14.68
CA ARG A 98 8.79 -1.00 -15.89
C ARG A 98 9.47 -0.29 -17.05
N ASP A 99 10.53 0.47 -16.78
CA ASP A 99 11.26 1.24 -17.78
C ASP A 99 12.44 0.48 -18.38
N SER A 100 12.91 0.96 -19.54
CA SER A 100 14.07 0.40 -20.24
C SER A 100 15.37 1.16 -19.97
N ARG A 101 15.40 2.03 -18.94
CA ARG A 101 16.58 2.84 -18.59
C ARG A 101 17.55 2.03 -17.73
N GLY A 102 18.77 2.54 -17.55
CA GLY A 102 19.77 1.93 -16.66
C GLY A 102 19.24 1.84 -15.22
N LEU A 103 19.71 0.84 -14.46
CA LEU A 103 19.46 0.81 -13.02
C LEU A 103 20.13 2.03 -12.36
N GLY A 104 19.50 2.61 -11.34
CA GLY A 104 19.99 3.82 -10.68
C GLY A 104 19.73 5.14 -11.45
N TYR A 105 19.13 5.09 -12.64
CA TYR A 105 18.78 6.29 -13.39
C TYR A 105 17.40 6.84 -12.98
N GLY A 106 17.37 8.11 -12.56
CA GLY A 106 16.15 8.79 -12.12
C GLY A 106 15.86 8.64 -10.62
N PRO A 107 14.66 9.02 -10.16
CA PRO A 107 14.33 8.97 -8.74
C PRO A 107 14.30 7.52 -8.23
N THR A 108 14.83 7.30 -7.02
CA THR A 108 14.84 5.98 -6.39
C THR A 108 13.42 5.50 -6.15
N PRO A 109 13.01 4.37 -6.77
CA PRO A 109 11.67 3.85 -6.60
C PRO A 109 11.47 3.31 -5.19
N ARG A 110 10.29 3.56 -4.61
CA ARG A 110 9.95 3.05 -3.27
C ARG A 110 9.59 1.56 -3.36
N PRO A 111 10.30 0.66 -2.66
CA PRO A 111 9.97 -0.76 -2.63
C PRO A 111 8.61 -0.98 -1.96
N LYS A 112 7.78 -1.82 -2.56
CA LYS A 112 6.43 -2.13 -2.09
C LYS A 112 6.20 -3.64 -2.18
N VAL A 113 5.31 -4.17 -1.35
CA VAL A 113 4.86 -5.55 -1.54
C VAL A 113 3.94 -5.56 -2.77
N THR A 114 4.48 -5.95 -3.93
CA THR A 114 3.69 -6.00 -5.16
C THR A 114 2.92 -7.33 -5.20
N HIS A 115 1.63 -7.29 -4.87
CA HIS A 115 0.72 -8.39 -5.15
C HIS A 115 -0.12 -8.01 -6.38
N PHE A 116 0.04 -8.76 -7.45
CA PHE A 116 -0.90 -8.72 -8.57
C PHE A 116 -1.94 -9.79 -8.37
N GLN A 117 -3.19 -9.50 -8.73
CA GLN A 117 -4.22 -10.54 -8.70
C GLN A 117 -3.90 -11.61 -9.74
N PRO A 118 -4.38 -12.86 -9.54
CA PRO A 118 -4.30 -13.88 -10.58
C PRO A 118 -4.88 -13.34 -11.89
N LYS A 119 -4.11 -13.47 -12.98
CA LYS A 119 -4.48 -12.98 -14.33
C LYS A 119 -4.62 -11.45 -14.45
N ASP A 120 -4.03 -10.67 -13.55
CA ASP A 120 -4.04 -9.21 -13.67
C ASP A 120 -3.20 -8.73 -14.88
N PRO A 121 -3.82 -8.07 -15.88
CA PRO A 121 -3.08 -7.56 -17.03
C PRO A 121 -2.06 -6.49 -16.64
N GLN A 122 -2.28 -5.72 -15.56
CA GLN A 122 -1.35 -4.68 -15.11
C GLN A 122 0.00 -5.24 -14.65
N ALA A 123 0.06 -6.53 -14.29
CA ALA A 123 1.30 -7.22 -13.92
C ALA A 123 2.27 -7.29 -15.11
N VAL A 124 1.73 -7.49 -16.33
CA VAL A 124 2.51 -7.78 -17.54
C VAL A 124 2.52 -6.60 -18.52
N ARG A 125 1.68 -5.57 -18.28
CA ARG A 125 1.61 -4.39 -19.14
C ARG A 125 2.94 -3.65 -19.15
N ARG A 126 3.50 -3.51 -20.35
CA ARG A 126 4.58 -2.57 -20.62
C ARG A 126 3.98 -1.16 -20.61
N THR A 127 4.47 -0.28 -19.75
CA THR A 127 4.14 1.15 -19.81
C THR A 127 4.58 1.65 -21.17
N GLY A 128 3.62 2.21 -21.92
CA GLY A 128 3.83 2.65 -23.30
C GLY A 128 5.06 3.53 -23.40
N LYS A 129 5.94 3.22 -24.35
CA LYS A 129 7.09 4.05 -24.69
C LYS A 129 6.56 5.40 -25.18
N GLU A 130 6.70 6.45 -24.38
CA GLU A 130 6.45 7.86 -24.75
C GLU A 130 7.34 8.36 -25.91
N GLY A 131 8.08 7.49 -26.62
CA GLY A 131 8.90 7.85 -27.79
C GLY A 131 9.02 6.79 -28.88
N ARG A 132 8.25 5.68 -28.86
CA ARG A 132 8.29 4.67 -29.95
C ARG A 132 7.32 4.97 -31.08
N GLY A 133 6.22 5.67 -30.81
CA GLY A 133 5.21 6.02 -31.82
C GLY A 133 5.80 6.93 -32.90
N GLU A 134 6.50 7.99 -32.48
CA GLU A 134 7.08 8.99 -33.39
C GLU A 134 8.17 8.40 -34.30
N ARG A 135 9.06 7.56 -33.75
CA ARG A 135 10.10 6.88 -34.54
C ARG A 135 9.55 5.84 -35.52
N ARG A 136 8.42 5.19 -35.20
CA ARG A 136 7.74 4.26 -36.12
C ARG A 136 7.06 5.01 -37.26
N GLY A 137 6.39 6.13 -36.95
CA GLY A 137 5.75 6.99 -37.97
C GLY A 137 6.77 7.55 -38.97
N ARG A 138 7.91 8.07 -38.48
CA ARG A 138 8.97 8.61 -39.36
C ARG A 138 9.61 7.55 -40.27
N ARG A 139 9.76 6.30 -39.78
CA ARG A 139 10.26 5.19 -40.61
C ARG A 139 9.26 4.79 -41.68
N GLY A 140 7.97 4.70 -41.35
CA GLY A 140 6.92 4.39 -42.32
C GLY A 140 6.84 5.42 -43.45
N MET A 141 6.88 6.71 -43.13
CA MET A 141 6.82 7.78 -44.13
C MET A 141 8.05 7.78 -45.06
N LYS A 142 9.25 7.51 -44.52
CA LYS A 142 10.49 7.38 -45.33
C LYS A 142 10.48 6.16 -46.24
N GLU A 143 9.88 5.07 -45.80
CA GLU A 143 9.77 3.83 -46.58
C GLU A 143 8.74 3.96 -47.71
N GLN A 144 7.62 4.63 -47.44
CA GLN A 144 6.59 4.94 -48.43
C GLN A 144 7.12 5.88 -49.52
N SER A 145 7.79 6.98 -49.13
CA SER A 145 8.41 7.91 -50.08
C SER A 145 9.46 7.23 -50.98
N LYS A 146 10.29 6.33 -50.42
CA LYS A 146 11.24 5.52 -51.21
C LYS A 146 10.55 4.57 -52.19
N ARG A 147 9.38 4.03 -51.82
CA ARG A 147 8.61 3.15 -52.70
C ARG A 147 8.00 3.94 -53.85
N GLU A 148 7.43 5.10 -53.58
CA GLU A 148 6.90 6.04 -54.59
C GLU A 148 7.99 6.50 -55.56
N GLU A 149 9.19 6.78 -55.07
CA GLU A 149 10.32 7.20 -55.91
C GLU A 149 10.81 6.07 -56.82
N LYS A 150 10.85 4.82 -56.32
CA LYS A 150 11.13 3.64 -57.15
C LYS A 150 10.06 3.42 -58.22
N ASP A 151 8.80 3.61 -57.89
CA ASP A 151 7.68 3.45 -58.83
C ASP A 151 7.75 4.48 -59.95
N ARG A 152 8.01 5.76 -59.59
CA ARG A 152 8.25 6.83 -60.57
C ARG A 152 9.46 6.58 -61.46
N ASN A 153 10.56 6.09 -60.89
CA ASN A 153 11.76 5.82 -61.68
C ASN A 153 11.51 4.64 -62.62
N TRP A 154 10.86 3.59 -62.13
CA TRP A 154 10.47 2.43 -62.93
C TRP A 154 9.58 2.83 -64.11
N GLU A 155 8.60 3.72 -63.89
CA GLU A 155 7.72 4.17 -64.96
C GLU A 155 8.44 5.04 -66.02
N ARG A 156 9.42 5.87 -65.61
CA ARG A 156 10.28 6.59 -66.58
C ARG A 156 11.13 5.63 -67.39
N ASP A 157 11.79 4.68 -66.73
CA ASP A 157 12.65 3.70 -67.38
C ASP A 157 11.81 2.85 -68.36
N PHE A 158 10.63 2.42 -67.94
CA PHE A 158 9.66 1.69 -68.76
C PHE A 158 9.20 2.50 -69.99
N ARG A 159 8.95 3.81 -69.87
CA ARG A 159 8.58 4.64 -71.04
C ARG A 159 9.77 4.91 -71.96
N SER A 160 10.98 4.99 -71.40
CA SER A 160 12.20 5.24 -72.17
C SER A 160 12.66 4.02 -72.97
N SER A 161 12.41 2.80 -72.48
CA SER A 161 12.83 1.57 -73.15
C SER A 161 12.11 1.35 -74.49
N PHE A 162 10.88 1.84 -74.64
CA PHE A 162 10.13 1.81 -75.90
C PHE A 162 10.41 3.00 -76.83
N ASN A 163 11.19 4.00 -76.39
CA ASN A 163 11.54 5.19 -77.17
C ASN A 163 12.98 5.13 -77.74
N THR A 164 13.64 3.97 -77.68
CA THR A 164 14.90 3.76 -78.40
C THR A 164 14.61 3.58 -79.89
N PHE A 165 14.51 4.71 -80.57
CA PHE A 165 14.47 4.81 -82.02
C PHE A 165 15.90 4.56 -82.52
N ASP A 166 16.20 3.31 -82.91
CA ASP A 166 17.42 2.97 -83.65
C ASP A 166 17.34 3.63 -85.06
N PRO A 167 18.32 4.47 -85.45
CA PRO A 167 18.42 5.00 -86.82
C PRO A 167 18.87 3.96 -87.85
#